data_AF-A0A7W9B164-F1
#
_entry.id   AF-A0A7W9B164-F1
#
_cell.length_a   1.000
_cell.length_b   1.000
_cell.length_c   1.000
_cell.angle_alpha   90.00
_cell.angle_beta   90.00
_cell.angle_gamma   90.00
#
_symmetry.space_group_name_H-M   'P 1'
#
loop_
_entity.id
_entity.type
_entity.pdbx_description
1 polymer ?
#
loop_
_entity_poly.entity_id
_entity_poly.type
_entity_poly.pdbx_seq_one_letter_code
_entity_poly.pdbx_strand_id
1 'polypeptide(L)'
;MTETKFTPGPWMAWQPRGDESVPVRTDGLGITIAYVHQGAITNAQANAHLIAAAPELYEKLAKIRGWTNIDAEGAWGKRFYAEVDALLAKARGEA
;
A
#
# COMPACT_ATOMS: atom_id res chain seq x y z
N MET A 1 -15.15 10.64 5.98
CA MET A 1 -14.01 9.99 5.31
C MET A 1 -13.83 10.68 3.98
N THR A 2 -12.66 11.25 3.71
CA THR A 2 -12.34 11.77 2.38
C THR A 2 -12.25 10.61 1.40
N GLU A 3 -12.79 10.80 0.20
CA GLU A 3 -12.72 9.81 -0.88
C GLU A 3 -11.25 9.50 -1.19
N THR A 4 -10.89 8.21 -1.25
CA THR A 4 -9.52 7.78 -1.58
C THR A 4 -9.23 8.04 -3.05
N LYS A 5 -8.13 8.74 -3.36
CA LYS A 5 -7.73 9.10 -4.73
C LYS A 5 -6.96 8.02 -5.50
N PHE A 6 -6.62 6.90 -4.85
CA PHE A 6 -5.93 5.78 -5.49
C PHE A 6 -6.91 4.73 -5.99
N THR A 7 -6.51 3.95 -7.00
CA THR A 7 -7.33 2.87 -7.56
C THR A 7 -7.69 1.88 -6.46
N PRO A 8 -8.98 1.56 -6.24
CA PRO A 8 -9.38 0.56 -5.28
C PRO A 8 -8.72 -0.80 -5.57
N GLY A 9 -8.38 -1.53 -4.51
CA GLY A 9 -7.98 -2.92 -4.61
C GLY A 9 -9.17 -3.85 -4.96
N PRO A 10 -8.92 -5.15 -5.14
CA PRO A 10 -7.62 -5.81 -4.97
C PRO A 10 -6.69 -5.61 -6.16
N TRP A 11 -5.38 -5.57 -5.87
CA TRP A 11 -4.34 -5.58 -6.89
C TRP A 11 -3.61 -6.92 -6.89
N MET A 12 -3.01 -7.28 -8.02
CA MET A 12 -2.25 -8.50 -8.19
C MET A 12 -0.94 -8.25 -8.93
N ALA A 13 0.15 -8.83 -8.42
CA ALA A 13 1.39 -8.95 -9.17
C ALA A 13 1.22 -10.03 -10.24
N TRP A 14 1.60 -9.73 -11.48
CA TRP A 14 1.51 -10.64 -12.60
C TRP A 14 2.84 -11.36 -12.87
N GLN A 15 2.87 -12.23 -13.86
CA GLN A 15 4.12 -12.83 -14.34
C GLN A 15 5.04 -11.77 -14.98
N PRO A 16 6.37 -11.91 -14.83
CA PRO A 16 7.33 -11.05 -15.51
C PRO A 16 7.12 -11.05 -17.02
N ARG A 17 7.39 -9.91 -17.65
CA ARG A 17 7.41 -9.76 -19.11
C ARG A 17 8.81 -10.07 -19.66
N GLY A 18 8.95 -10.07 -20.99
CA GLY A 18 10.23 -10.28 -21.66
C GLY A 18 11.28 -9.19 -21.39
N ASP A 19 10.88 -8.04 -20.86
CA ASP A 19 11.76 -6.97 -20.37
C ASP A 19 12.02 -7.06 -18.85
N GLU A 20 11.74 -8.21 -18.24
CA GLU A 20 11.88 -8.51 -16.81
C GLU A 20 11.03 -7.62 -15.88
N SER A 21 10.19 -6.74 -16.44
CA SER A 21 9.25 -5.94 -15.66
C SER A 21 8.10 -6.80 -15.14
N VAL A 22 7.70 -6.55 -13.90
CA VAL A 22 6.56 -7.22 -13.27
C VAL A 22 5.39 -6.24 -13.20
N PRO A 23 4.28 -6.49 -13.93
CA PRO A 23 3.11 -5.64 -13.86
C PRO A 23 2.34 -5.87 -12.55
N VAL A 24 1.80 -4.80 -11.98
CA VAL A 24 0.75 -4.85 -10.95
C VAL A 24 -0.56 -4.42 -11.58
N ARG A 25 -1.61 -5.23 -11.43
CA ARG A 25 -2.90 -5.06 -12.11
C ARG A 25 -4.07 -5.08 -11.14
N THR A 26 -5.18 -4.48 -11.55
CA THR A 26 -6.49 -4.70 -10.92
C THR A 26 -6.97 -6.12 -11.17
N ASP A 27 -7.63 -6.71 -10.17
CA ASP A 27 -8.35 -7.97 -10.38
C ASP A 27 -9.57 -7.73 -11.30
N GLY A 28 -9.84 -8.68 -12.19
CA GLY A 28 -11.01 -8.69 -13.08
C GLY A 28 -11.03 -7.70 -14.25
N LEU A 29 -10.44 -6.51 -14.14
CA LEU A 29 -10.48 -5.47 -15.19
C LEU A 29 -9.26 -5.46 -16.11
N GLY A 30 -8.16 -6.14 -15.72
CA GLY A 30 -6.93 -6.20 -16.51
C GLY A 30 -6.18 -4.87 -16.64
N ILE A 31 -6.60 -3.83 -15.90
CA ILE A 31 -5.95 -2.52 -15.91
C ILE A 31 -4.62 -2.63 -15.18
N THR A 32 -3.54 -2.18 -15.83
CA THR A 32 -2.21 -2.13 -15.22
C THR A 32 -2.06 -0.83 -14.42
N ILE A 33 -1.70 -0.96 -13.15
CA ILE A 33 -1.53 0.12 -12.19
C ILE A 33 -0.07 0.56 -12.12
N ALA A 34 0.85 -0.40 -12.20
CA ALA A 34 2.29 -0.12 -12.18
C ALA A 34 3.06 -1.16 -12.99
N TYR A 35 4.23 -0.74 -13.51
CA TYR A 35 5.28 -1.65 -13.96
C TYR A 35 6.45 -1.54 -13.00
N VAL A 36 6.85 -2.67 -12.43
CA VAL A 36 8.02 -2.74 -11.56
C VAL A 36 9.18 -3.23 -12.40
N HIS A 37 10.08 -2.32 -12.76
CA HIS A 37 11.26 -2.63 -13.55
C HIS A 37 12.40 -3.18 -12.68
N GLN A 38 13.09 -4.16 -13.23
CA GLN A 38 14.33 -4.68 -12.66
C GLN A 38 15.50 -3.85 -13.22
N GLY A 39 16.20 -3.13 -12.36
CA GLY A 39 17.51 -2.56 -12.66
C GLY A 39 18.61 -3.57 -12.33
N ALA A 40 19.81 -3.11 -11.93
CA ALA A 40 20.92 -3.98 -11.49
C ALA A 40 20.62 -4.85 -10.24
N ILE A 41 19.42 -4.75 -9.65
CA ILE A 41 18.99 -5.45 -8.44
C ILE A 41 17.74 -6.29 -8.78
N THR A 42 17.85 -7.60 -8.63
CA THR A 42 16.83 -8.59 -8.98
C THR A 42 15.71 -8.72 -7.94
N ASN A 43 14.90 -7.67 -7.77
CA ASN A 43 13.79 -7.66 -6.79
C ASN A 43 12.40 -7.28 -7.36
N ALA A 44 12.25 -7.19 -8.70
CA ALA A 44 11.00 -6.71 -9.30
C ALA A 44 9.77 -7.51 -8.87
N GLN A 45 9.87 -8.84 -8.80
CA GLN A 45 8.76 -9.68 -8.37
C GLN A 45 8.38 -9.46 -6.91
N ALA A 46 9.37 -9.43 -6.01
CA ALA A 46 9.13 -9.16 -4.59
C ALA A 46 8.51 -7.76 -4.37
N ASN A 47 9.03 -6.76 -5.08
CA ASN A 47 8.51 -5.39 -5.03
C ASN A 47 7.09 -5.29 -5.60
N ALA A 48 6.78 -6.01 -6.67
CA ALA A 48 5.43 -6.07 -7.23
C ALA A 48 4.44 -6.71 -6.25
N HIS A 49 4.83 -7.77 -5.53
CA HIS A 49 4.00 -8.34 -4.48
C HIS A 49 3.75 -7.37 -3.33
N LEU A 50 4.77 -6.61 -2.91
CA LEU A 50 4.61 -5.58 -1.88
C LEU A 50 3.66 -4.46 -2.31
N ILE A 51 3.80 -3.99 -3.55
CA ILE A 51 2.91 -2.97 -4.12
C ILE A 51 1.47 -3.51 -4.23
N ALA A 52 1.30 -4.76 -4.68
CA ALA A 52 0.00 -5.38 -4.81
C ALA A 52 -0.76 -5.49 -3.47
N ALA A 53 -0.05 -5.65 -2.35
CA ALA A 53 -0.63 -5.68 -1.01
C ALA A 53 -0.95 -4.30 -0.42
N ALA A 54 -0.63 -3.20 -1.11
CA ALA A 54 -0.79 -1.85 -0.58
C ALA A 54 -2.24 -1.48 -0.21
N PRO A 55 -3.28 -1.83 -1.00
CA PRO A 55 -4.67 -1.56 -0.62
C PRO A 55 -5.07 -2.21 0.70
N GLU A 56 -4.73 -3.49 0.90
CA GLU A 56 -5.06 -4.25 2.11
C GLU A 56 -4.29 -3.74 3.32
N LEU A 57 -3.01 -3.38 3.15
CA LEU A 57 -2.21 -2.75 4.19
C LEU A 57 -2.80 -1.40 4.60
N TYR A 58 -3.22 -0.57 3.65
CA TYR A 58 -3.89 0.70 3.92
C TYR A 58 -5.17 0.52 4.73
N GLU A 59 -6.06 -0.39 4.30
CA GLU A 59 -7.30 -0.68 5.02
C GLU A 59 -7.05 -1.17 6.45
N LYS A 60 -6.03 -2.03 6.65
CA LYS A 60 -5.69 -2.55 7.96
C LYS A 60 -5.15 -1.45 8.87
N LEU A 61 -4.29 -0.57 8.38
CA LEU A 61 -3.79 0.58 9.13
C LEU A 61 -4.94 1.55 9.51
N ALA A 62 -5.86 1.81 8.58
CA ALA A 62 -7.02 2.66 8.84
C ALA A 62 -7.94 2.04 9.92
N LYS A 63 -8.13 0.72 9.90
CA LYS A 63 -8.89 -0.01 10.94
C LYS A 63 -8.20 0.04 12.30
N ILE A 64 -6.88 -0.20 12.36
CA ILE A 64 -6.09 -0.11 13.60
C ILE A 64 -6.25 1.28 14.21
N ARG A 65 -6.16 2.33 13.39
CA ARG A 65 -6.32 3.71 13.86
C ARG A 65 -7.71 4.02 14.41
N GLY A 66 -8.74 3.35 13.89
CA GLY A 66 -10.13 3.50 14.30
C GLY A 66 -10.50 2.77 15.60
N TRP A 67 -9.69 1.81 16.06
CA TRP A 67 -9.96 1.05 17.29
C TRP A 67 -9.59 1.79 18.58
N THR A 68 -8.90 2.92 18.47
CA THR A 68 -8.05 3.39 19.56
C THR A 68 -8.49 4.70 20.15
N ASN A 69 -8.58 4.73 21.48
CA ASN A 69 -8.69 5.94 22.26
C ASN A 69 -7.29 6.42 22.65
N ILE A 70 -6.74 7.37 21.89
CA ILE A 70 -5.36 7.88 22.07
C ILE A 70 -5.13 8.43 23.49
N ASP A 71 -6.18 8.91 24.16
CA ASP A 71 -6.06 9.51 25.49
C ASP A 71 -5.90 8.46 26.59
N ALA A 72 -6.28 7.20 26.33
CA ALA A 72 -6.07 6.07 27.22
C ALA A 72 -4.68 5.41 27.03
N GLU A 73 -3.95 5.81 25.99
CA GLU A 73 -2.68 5.19 25.58
C GLU A 73 -1.48 5.92 26.19
N GLY A 74 -0.52 5.15 26.70
CA GLY A 74 0.75 5.69 27.21
C GLY A 74 1.61 6.31 26.09
N ALA A 75 2.79 6.81 26.46
CA ALA A 75 3.71 7.47 25.52
C ALA A 75 4.04 6.62 24.27
N TRP A 76 4.12 5.29 24.43
CA TRP A 76 4.35 4.37 23.33
C TRP A 76 3.18 4.35 22.33
N GLY A 77 1.94 4.21 22.80
CA GLY A 77 0.76 4.16 21.94
C GLY A 77 0.58 5.48 21.18
N LYS A 78 0.79 6.63 21.85
CA LYS A 78 0.77 7.96 21.19
C LYS A 78 1.76 8.04 20.02
N ARG A 79 2.98 7.53 20.20
CA ARG A 79 3.99 7.49 19.13
C ARG A 79 3.58 6.55 17.99
N PHE A 80 3.12 5.35 18.31
CA PHE A 80 2.68 4.38 17.32
C PHE A 80 1.55 4.94 16.43
N TYR A 81 0.52 5.55 17.03
CA TYR A 81 -0.57 6.13 16.24
C TYR A 81 -0.14 7.35 15.41
N ALA A 82 0.82 8.14 15.88
CA ALA A 82 1.41 9.21 15.08
C ALA A 82 2.12 8.65 13.83
N GLU A 83 2.84 7.53 13.96
CA GLU A 83 3.48 6.84 12.84
C GLU A 83 2.43 6.25 11.86
N VAL A 84 1.34 5.68 12.38
CA VAL A 84 0.20 5.21 11.56
C VAL A 84 -0.47 6.37 10.80
N ASP A 85 -0.72 7.49 11.48
CA ASP A 85 -1.32 8.68 10.87
C ASP A 85 -0.44 9.24 9.74
N ALA A 86 0.89 9.27 9.94
CA ALA A 86 1.84 9.69 8.92
C ALA A 86 1.84 8.75 7.70
N LEU A 87 1.77 7.43 7.91
CA LEU A 87 1.68 6.45 6.80
C LEU A 87 0.37 6.61 6.01
N LEU A 88 -0.76 6.81 6.70
CA LEU A 88 -2.06 7.02 6.07
C LEU A 88 -2.11 8.34 5.28
N ALA A 89 -1.52 9.41 5.82
CA ALA A 89 -1.39 10.70 5.12
C ALA A 89 -0.52 10.56 3.86
N LYS A 90 0.63 9.88 3.96
CA LYS A 90 1.49 9.59 2.81
C LYS A 90 0.74 8.82 1.72
N ALA A 91 -0.02 7.78 2.10
CA ALA A 91 -0.79 6.99 1.14
C ALA A 91 -1.91 7.78 0.44
N ARG A 92 -2.47 8.82 1.09
CA ARG A 92 -3.45 9.74 0.50
C ARG A 92 -2.82 10.90 -0.30
N GLY A 93 -1.48 11.05 -0.25
CA GLY A 93 -0.79 12.18 -0.86
C GLY A 93 -0.99 13.50 -0.11
N GLU A 94 -1.17 13.43 1.21
CA GLU A 94 -1.43 14.58 2.11
C GLU A 94 -0.17 15.01 2.89
N ALA A 95 0.96 14.30 2.72
CA ALA A 95 2.21 14.49 3.44
C ALA A 95 3.38 14.78 2.50
#